data_AF-A0A9E5IHS8-F1
#
_entry.id   AF-A0A9E5IHS8-F1
#
_cell.length_a   1.000
_cell.length_b   1.000
_cell.length_c   1.000
_cell.angle_alpha   90.00
_cell.angle_beta   90.00
_cell.angle_gamma   90.00
#
_symmetry.space_group_name_H-M   'P 1'
#
loop_
_entity.id
_entity.type
_entity.pdbx_description
1 polymer ?
#
loop_
_entity_poly.entity_id
_entity_poly.type
_entity_poly.pdbx_seq_one_letter_code
_entity_poly.pdbx_strand_id
1 'polypeptide(L)' 'MSELSSSFSPAEIEAPLYEKWVDAGYFNANSNSDKPAFCIVIPPPNVTGSLHIGHAL' A
#
# COMPACT_ATOMS: atom_id res chain seq x y z
N MET A 1 5.20 18.49 -21.94
CA MET A 1 5.47 17.25 -21.17
C MET A 1 6.36 17.65 -20.02
N SER A 2 6.01 17.30 -18.79
CA SER A 2 6.90 17.58 -17.65
C SER A 2 8.15 16.71 -17.82
N GLU A 3 9.32 17.32 -17.84
CA GLU A 3 10.59 16.60 -17.81
C GLU A 3 10.70 15.86 -16.46
N LEU A 4 11.21 14.64 -16.48
CA LEU A 4 11.50 13.88 -15.27
C LEU A 4 12.72 14.50 -14.58
N SER A 5 12.63 14.67 -13.27
CA SER A 5 13.78 15.08 -12.46
C SER A 5 14.95 14.10 -12.65
N SER A 6 16.18 14.63 -12.68
CA SER A 6 17.39 13.81 -12.69
C SER A 6 17.63 13.09 -11.36
N SER A 7 16.97 13.52 -10.29
CA SER A 7 16.99 12.89 -8.96
C SER A 7 15.60 12.37 -8.57
N PHE A 8 15.59 11.23 -7.88
CA PHE A 8 14.39 10.61 -7.34
C PHE A 8 14.16 11.03 -5.87
N SER A 9 12.95 11.48 -5.57
CA SER A 9 12.50 11.90 -4.23
C SER A 9 11.29 11.06 -3.82
N PRO A 10 11.44 10.01 -2.99
CA PRO A 10 10.33 9.12 -2.61
C PRO A 10 9.18 9.88 -1.94
N ALA A 11 9.51 10.86 -1.09
CA ALA A 11 8.54 11.64 -0.33
C ALA A 11 7.55 12.43 -1.22
N GLU A 12 7.95 12.77 -2.45
CA GLU A 12 7.08 13.47 -3.42
C GLU A 12 6.03 12.54 -4.06
N ILE A 13 6.21 11.22 -3.94
CA ILE A 13 5.43 10.22 -4.68
C ILE A 13 4.68 9.29 -3.74
N GLU A 14 5.28 8.83 -2.64
CA GLU A 14 4.71 7.78 -1.78
C GLU A 14 3.35 8.16 -1.19
N ALA A 15 3.24 9.33 -0.57
CA ALA A 15 1.98 9.79 0.03
C ALA A 15 0.85 9.98 -0.99
N PRO A 16 1.01 10.76 -2.09
CA PRO A 16 -0.07 10.94 -3.06
C PRO A 16 -0.40 9.64 -3.83
N LEU A 17 0.58 8.74 -4.03
CA LEU A 17 0.33 7.43 -4.64
C LEU A 17 -0.52 6.54 -3.73
N TYR A 18 -0.21 6.52 -2.42
CA TYR A 18 -1.00 5.78 -1.45
C TYR A 18 -2.44 6.27 -1.40
N GLU A 19 -2.65 7.59 -1.28
CA GLU A 19 -3.99 8.20 -1.32
C GLU A 19 -4.74 7.82 -2.59
N LYS A 20 -4.08 7.87 -3.76
CA LYS A 20 -4.68 7.44 -5.02
C LYS A 20 -5.15 5.98 -5.00
N TRP A 21 -4.42 5.06 -4.37
CA TRP A 21 -4.84 3.66 -4.24
C TRP A 21 -6.02 3.49 -3.28
N VAL A 22 -6.04 4.26 -2.19
CA VAL A 22 -7.16 4.32 -1.25
C VAL A 22 -8.42 4.82 -1.96
N ASP A 23 -8.34 5.95 -2.66
CA ASP A 23 -9.45 6.57 -3.38
C ASP A 23 -9.99 5.70 -4.51
N ALA A 24 -9.10 5.00 -5.23
CA ALA A 24 -9.47 4.04 -6.26
C ALA A 24 -10.04 2.73 -5.67
N GLY A 25 -10.04 2.57 -4.35
CA GLY A 25 -10.60 1.42 -3.65
C GLY A 25 -9.81 0.14 -3.84
N TYR A 26 -8.52 0.21 -4.21
CA TYR A 26 -7.71 -0.98 -4.57
C TYR A 26 -7.51 -1.96 -3.41
N PHE A 27 -7.65 -1.50 -2.17
CA PHE A 27 -7.56 -2.36 -0.99
C PHE A 27 -8.89 -3.05 -0.62
N ASN A 28 -9.98 -2.78 -1.35
CA ASN A 28 -11.28 -3.40 -1.10
C ASN A 28 -11.43 -4.71 -1.87
N ALA A 29 -11.65 -5.81 -1.15
CA ALA A 29 -12.02 -7.08 -1.75
C ALA A 29 -13.53 -7.14 -2.03
N ASN A 30 -13.91 -7.67 -3.20
CA ASN A 30 -15.30 -7.95 -3.54
C ASN A 30 -15.56 -9.46 -3.45
N SER A 31 -16.37 -9.87 -2.46
CA SER A 31 -16.73 -11.27 -2.23
C SER A 31 -17.60 -11.88 -3.34
N ASN A 32 -18.24 -11.05 -4.17
CA ASN A 32 -19.09 -11.46 -5.29
C ASN A 32 -18.35 -11.42 -6.63
N SER A 33 -17.02 -11.29 -6.63
CA SER A 33 -16.25 -11.25 -7.87
C SER A 33 -16.10 -12.65 -8.47
N ASP A 34 -16.30 -12.76 -9.78
CA ASP A 34 -16.07 -14.01 -10.54
C ASP A 34 -14.59 -14.28 -10.86
N LYS A 35 -13.66 -13.43 -10.38
CA LYS A 35 -12.23 -13.59 -10.59
C LYS A 35 -11.65 -14.63 -9.61
N PRO A 36 -10.55 -15.34 -9.97
CA PRO A 36 -9.90 -16.25 -9.05
C PRO A 36 -9.53 -15.55 -7.73
N ALA A 37 -9.97 -16.12 -6.61
CA ALA A 37 -9.71 -15.57 -5.29
C ALA A 37 -8.24 -15.78 -4.90
N PHE A 38 -7.67 -14.78 -4.24
CA PHE A 38 -6.36 -14.84 -3.61
C PHE A 38 -6.43 -14.18 -2.23
N CYS A 39 -5.87 -14.82 -1.22
CA CYS A 39 -5.87 -14.32 0.14
C CYS A 39 -4.50 -14.57 0.79
N ILE A 40 -3.95 -13.53 1.41
CA ILE A 40 -2.80 -13.60 2.30
C ILE A 40 -3.24 -13.00 3.64
N VAL A 41 -2.96 -13.70 4.73
CA VAL A 41 -3.19 -13.19 6.08
C VAL A 41 -1.93 -12.48 6.56
N ILE A 42 -2.05 -11.21 6.93
CA ILE A 42 -0.99 -10.47 7.62
C ILE A 42 -1.26 -10.60 9.13
N PRO A 43 -0.33 -11.14 9.93
CA PRO A 43 -0.54 -11.29 11.36
C PRO A 43 -0.71 -9.91 12.02
N PRO A 44 -1.72 -9.72 12.89
CA PRO A 44 -1.94 -8.43 13.52
C PRO A 44 -0.76 -8.09 14.44
N PRO A 45 -0.22 -6.85 14.36
CA PRO A 45 0.85 -6.43 15.25
C PRO A 45 0.34 -6.30 16.69
N ASN A 46 1.23 -6.52 17.66
CA ASN A 46 0.91 -6.29 19.07
C ASN A 46 0.71 -4.80 19.34
N VAL A 47 -0.36 -4.44 20.06
CA VAL A 47 -0.76 -3.04 20.36
C VAL A 47 0.06 -2.44 21.52
N THR A 48 1.35 -2.76 21.59
CA THR A 48 2.22 -2.41 22.73
C THR A 48 3.37 -1.46 22.37
N GLY A 49 3.50 -1.04 21.11
CA GLY A 49 4.56 -0.11 20.70
C GLY A 49 4.55 0.26 19.21
N SER A 50 5.66 0.81 18.73
CA SER A 50 5.89 1.14 17.32
C SER A 50 6.30 -0.09 16.51
N LEU A 51 6.05 -0.04 15.20
CA LEU A 51 6.55 -1.07 14.28
C LEU A 51 8.07 -1.00 14.16
N HIS A 52 8.74 -2.14 14.33
CA HIS A 52 10.15 -2.33 14.00
C HIS A 52 10.34 -2.98 12.61
N ILE A 53 11.58 -2.99 12.10
CA ILE A 53 11.94 -3.57 10.78
C ILE A 53 11.42 -4.99 10.59
N GLY A 54 11.39 -5.83 11.63
CA GLY A 54 10.79 -7.18 11.53
C GLY A 54 9.32 -7.23 11.08
N HIS A 55 8.55 -6.15 11.16
CA HIS A 55 7.19 -6.08 10.60
C HIS A 55 7.17 -5.72 9.10
N ALA A 56 8.26 -5.15 8.58
CA ALA A 56 8.40 -4.72 7.19
C ALA A 56 9.10 -5.78 6.31
N LEU A 57 9.52 -6.90 6.90
CA LEU A 57 10.17 -8.03 6.22
C LEU A 57 9.16 -9.04 5.67
#